data_AF-A0A517Y1X5-F1
#
_entry.id   AF-A0A517Y1X5-F1
#
_cell.length_a   1.000
_cell.length_b   1.000
_cell.length_c   1.000
_cell.angle_alpha   90.00
_cell.angle_beta   90.00
_cell.angle_gamma   90.00
#
_symmetry.space_group_name_H-M   'P 1'
#
loop_
_entity.id
_entity.type
_entity.pdbx_description
1 polymer ?
#
loop_
_entity_poly.entity_id
_entity_poly.type
_entity_poly.pdbx_seq_one_letter_code
_entity_poly.pdbx_strand_id
1 'polypeptide(L)'
;MNIRGRVARLRAGLAGRGGDDLAHIVVWVPAGGDPDGRPPGVYRTGGVLDVVYEGDGPDPVLRTRVMEQAAPAALEIVLGREVVAAPTEEPA
;
A
#
# COMPACT_ATOMS: atom_id res chain seq x y z
N MET A 1 1.90 11.50 13.34
CA MET A 1 2.64 10.73 12.32
C MET A 1 1.61 10.01 11.45
N ASN A 2 1.58 10.27 10.14
CA ASN A 2 0.56 9.72 9.24
C ASN A 2 0.87 8.24 8.87
N ILE A 3 -0.14 7.50 8.40
CA ILE A 3 -0.01 6.09 7.97
C ILE A 3 1.06 5.96 6.88
N ARG A 4 1.16 6.94 5.96
CA ARG A 4 2.17 6.98 4.89
C ARG A 4 3.59 6.91 5.45
N GLY A 5 3.90 7.69 6.49
CA GLY A 5 5.21 7.67 7.15
C GLY A 5 5.50 6.35 7.87
N ARG A 6 4.47 5.69 8.43
CA ARG A 6 4.63 4.36 9.04
C ARG A 6 4.93 3.29 7.97
N VAL A 7 4.26 3.34 6.82
CA VAL A 7 4.53 2.45 5.68
C VAL A 7 5.93 2.68 5.12
N ALA A 8 6.34 3.94 4.91
CA ALA A 8 7.68 4.26 4.44
C ALA A 8 8.78 3.71 5.37
N ARG A 9 8.57 3.81 6.71
CA ARG A 9 9.49 3.24 7.69
C ARG A 9 9.54 1.71 7.64
N LEU A 10 8.40 1.04 7.47
CA LEU A 10 8.35 -0.41 7.30
C LEU A 10 9.10 -0.85 6.04
N ARG A 11 8.87 -0.17 4.91
CA ARG A 11 9.58 -0.42 3.65
C ARG A 11 11.10 -0.27 3.80
N ALA A 12 11.54 0.83 4.42
CA ALA A 12 12.96 1.09 4.65
C ALA A 12 13.62 0.02 5.54
N GLY A 13 12.91 -0.47 6.57
CA GLY A 13 13.40 -1.54 7.44
C GLY A 13 13.54 -2.89 6.75
N LEU A 14 12.80 -3.12 5.65
CA LEU A 14 12.83 -4.35 4.88
C LEU A 14 13.83 -4.31 3.72
N ALA A 15 14.01 -3.15 3.08
CA ALA A 15 14.92 -2.99 1.94
C ALA A 15 16.38 -3.38 2.25
N GLY A 16 16.79 -3.33 3.53
CA GLY A 16 18.14 -3.72 3.98
C GLY A 16 18.32 -5.20 4.30
N ARG A 17 17.27 -6.02 4.27
CA ARG A 17 17.32 -7.45 4.57
C ARG A 17 17.13 -8.24 3.26
N GLY A 18 18.22 -8.44 2.52
CA GLY A 18 18.22 -9.02 1.18
C GLY A 18 17.89 -10.52 1.12
N GLY A 19 16.63 -10.89 1.34
CA GLY A 19 16.13 -12.23 1.09
C GLY A 19 14.71 -12.22 0.55
N ASP A 20 14.43 -13.09 -0.41
CA ASP A 20 13.06 -13.40 -0.90
C ASP A 20 12.16 -13.97 0.22
N ASP A 21 12.75 -14.34 1.36
CA ASP A 21 12.12 -15.02 2.51
C ASP A 21 11.38 -14.10 3.49
N LEU A 22 11.48 -12.77 3.36
CA LEU A 22 10.75 -11.88 4.25
C LEU A 22 9.32 -11.70 3.75
N ALA A 23 8.40 -12.47 4.34
CA ALA A 23 7.07 -12.05 4.73
C ALA A 23 6.50 -10.89 3.89
N HIS A 24 5.86 -11.21 2.75
CA HIS A 24 5.49 -10.21 1.74
C HIS A 24 4.55 -9.14 2.31
N ILE A 25 4.93 -7.86 2.26
CA ILE A 25 3.99 -6.77 2.54
C ILE A 25 3.18 -6.50 1.28
N VAL A 26 1.86 -6.57 1.37
CA VAL A 26 0.94 -6.15 0.31
C VAL A 26 0.41 -4.77 0.65
N VAL A 27 0.66 -3.79 -0.22
CA VAL A 27 0.17 -2.43 -0.07
C VAL A 27 -0.82 -2.12 -1.20
N TRP A 28 -2.08 -1.91 -0.85
CA TRP A 28 -3.12 -1.48 -1.78
C TRP A 28 -3.14 0.04 -1.88
N VAL A 29 -2.96 0.56 -3.08
CA VAL A 29 -2.85 1.99 -3.37
C VAL A 29 -3.92 2.38 -4.39
N PRO A 30 -4.80 3.35 -4.11
CA PRO A 30 -5.70 3.88 -5.14
C PRO A 30 -4.89 4.62 -6.21
N ALA A 31 -5.22 4.44 -7.50
CA ALA A 31 -4.47 5.02 -8.62
C ALA A 31 -4.27 6.54 -8.50
N GLY A 32 -5.31 7.28 -8.06
CA GLY A 32 -5.21 8.73 -7.82
C GLY A 32 -4.40 9.13 -6.58
N GLY A 33 -3.91 8.17 -5.78
CA GLY A 33 -3.06 8.38 -4.60
C GLY A 33 -1.64 7.81 -4.76
N ASP A 34 -1.31 7.23 -5.91
CA ASP A 34 0.03 6.71 -6.18
C ASP A 34 1.03 7.86 -6.42
N PRO A 35 2.09 8.00 -5.61
CA PRO A 35 3.06 9.09 -5.76
C PRO A 35 3.89 8.98 -7.04
N ASP A 36 4.02 7.78 -7.59
CA ASP A 36 4.84 7.49 -8.76
C ASP A 36 4.02 7.58 -10.07
N GLY A 37 2.73 7.89 -9.98
CA GLY A 37 1.83 8.00 -11.14
C GLY A 37 1.70 6.69 -11.93
N ARG A 38 1.89 5.54 -11.28
CA ARG A 38 1.85 4.23 -11.92
C ARG A 38 0.41 3.89 -12.36
N PRO A 39 0.25 3.23 -13.51
CA PRO A 39 -1.06 2.71 -13.91
C PRO A 39 -1.51 1.59 -12.94
N PRO A 40 -2.78 1.18 -13.00
CA PRO A 40 -3.28 0.05 -12.21
C PRO A 40 -2.50 -1.23 -12.52
N GLY A 41 -2.11 -1.96 -11.48
CA GLY A 41 -1.25 -3.13 -11.62
C GLY A 41 -0.59 -3.59 -10.32
N VAL A 42 0.17 -4.68 -10.42
CA VAL A 42 0.94 -5.26 -9.30
C VAL A 42 2.43 -5.03 -9.55
N TYR A 43 3.11 -4.40 -8.59
CA TYR A 43 4.51 -4.03 -8.67
C TYR A 43 5.27 -4.63 -7.50
N ARG A 44 6.35 -5.36 -7.80
CA ARG A 44 7.20 -5.97 -6.77
C ARG A 44 8.49 -5.17 -6.60
N THR A 45 8.80 -4.80 -5.37
CA THR A 45 10.10 -4.21 -5.00
C THR A 45 10.61 -4.88 -3.74
N GLY A 46 11.58 -5.79 -3.87
CA GLY A 46 12.04 -6.64 -2.76
C GLY A 46 10.91 -7.49 -2.19
N GLY A 47 10.73 -7.43 -0.86
CA GLY A 47 9.65 -8.11 -0.13
C GLY A 47 8.30 -7.37 -0.10
N VAL A 48 8.10 -6.35 -0.96
CA VAL A 48 6.88 -5.54 -1.00
C VAL A 48 6.17 -5.71 -2.34
N LEU A 49 4.86 -5.94 -2.30
CA LEU A 49 3.93 -5.94 -3.42
C LEU A 49 3.04 -4.68 -3.31
N ASP A 50 3.29 -3.70 -4.16
CA ASP A 50 2.38 -2.57 -4.34
C ASP A 50 1.31 -2.95 -5.36
N VAL A 51 0.03 -2.85 -4.96
CA VAL A 51 -1.10 -3.10 -5.86
C VAL A 51 -1.87 -1.80 -6.06
N VAL A 52 -1.70 -1.23 -7.24
CA VAL A 52 -2.38 -0.01 -7.66
C VAL A 52 -3.74 -0.39 -8.24
N TYR A 53 -4.83 0.15 -7.68
CA TYR A 53 -6.20 -0.19 -8.06
C TYR A 53 -7.02 1.05 -8.43
N GLU A 54 -8.02 0.87 -9.29
CA GLU A 54 -9.04 1.88 -9.60
C GLU A 54 -10.32 1.65 -8.81
N GLY A 55 -11.11 2.72 -8.65
CA GLY A 55 -12.38 2.65 -7.93
C GLY A 55 -12.28 2.96 -6.44
N ASP A 56 -13.30 2.55 -5.70
CA ASP A 56 -13.45 2.88 -4.27
C ASP A 56 -12.75 1.88 -3.34
N GLY A 57 -12.32 0.74 -3.87
CA GLY A 57 -11.56 -0.27 -3.15
C GLY A 57 -10.96 -1.31 -4.09
N PRO A 58 -10.02 -2.13 -3.60
CA PRO A 58 -9.43 -3.20 -4.40
C PRO A 58 -10.48 -4.26 -4.76
N ASP A 59 -10.42 -4.75 -6.00
CA ASP A 59 -11.25 -5.87 -6.48
C ASP A 59 -11.09 -7.08 -5.53
N PRO A 60 -12.18 -7.61 -4.94
CA PRO A 60 -12.12 -8.76 -4.05
C PRO A 60 -11.44 -10.00 -4.65
N VAL A 61 -11.61 -10.24 -5.95
CA VAL A 61 -11.01 -11.39 -6.66
C VAL A 61 -9.50 -11.20 -6.79
N LEU A 62 -9.08 -9.99 -7.17
CA LEU A 62 -7.66 -9.65 -7.24
C LEU A 62 -7.01 -9.74 -5.86
N ARG A 63 -7.70 -9.24 -4.83
CA ARG A 63 -7.26 -9.29 -3.44
C ARG A 63 -7.00 -10.73 -2.98
N THR A 64 -7.94 -11.63 -3.19
CA THR A 64 -7.76 -13.06 -2.86
C THR A 64 -6.55 -13.65 -3.58
N ARG A 65 -6.42 -13.44 -4.89
CA ARG A 65 -5.29 -13.98 -5.68
C ARG A 65 -3.94 -13.46 -5.23
N VAL A 66 -3.83 -12.16 -4.94
CA VAL A 66 -2.58 -11.57 -4.44
C VAL A 66 -2.22 -12.16 -3.08
N MET A 67 -3.20 -12.31 -2.19
CA MET A 67 -2.97 -12.86 -0.86
C MET A 67 -2.59 -14.35 -0.87
N GLU A 68 -3.15 -15.14 -1.80
CA GLU A 68 -2.73 -16.54 -2.02
C GLU A 68 -1.27 -16.64 -2.47
N GLN A 69 -0.79 -15.68 -3.27
CA GLN A 69 0.59 -15.64 -3.77
C GLN A 69 1.58 -15.02 -2.78
N ALA A 70 1.10 -14.24 -1.79
CA ALA A 70 1.93 -13.53 -0.82
C ALA A 70 2.28 -14.36 0.43
N ALA A 71 1.76 -15.58 0.58
CA ALA A 71 2.07 -16.45 1.72
C ALA A 71 3.55 -16.93 1.66
N PRO A 72 4.31 -16.85 2.77
CA PRO A 72 3.96 -17.50 4.06
C PRO A 72 3.76 -16.56 5.26
N ALA A 73 3.96 -15.25 5.13
CA ALA A 73 3.80 -14.28 6.23
C ALA A 73 3.37 -12.89 5.72
N ALA A 74 2.21 -12.79 5.09
CA ALA A 74 1.77 -11.55 4.45
C ALA A 74 1.22 -10.52 5.45
N LEU A 75 1.68 -9.26 5.35
CA LEU A 75 1.05 -8.11 6.01
C LEU A 75 0.29 -7.28 4.98
N GLU A 76 -0.99 -7.07 5.19
CA GLU A 76 -1.83 -6.29 4.29
C GLU A 76 -2.04 -4.86 4.79
N ILE A 77 -1.83 -3.87 3.92
CA ILE A 77 -2.01 -2.45 4.18
C ILE A 77 -2.89 -1.85 3.09
N VAL A 78 -4.07 -1.34 3.45
CA VAL A 78 -4.95 -0.63 2.52
C VAL A 78 -4.84 0.87 2.77
N LEU A 79 -4.36 1.62 1.78
CA LEU A 79 -4.33 3.07 1.86
C LEU A 79 -5.70 3.63 1.45
N GLY A 80 -6.39 4.27 2.39
CA GLY A 80 -7.60 5.03 2.07
C GLY A 80 -7.27 6.29 1.25
N ARG A 81 -8.27 6.83 0.54
CA ARG A 81 -8.20 8.22 0.04
C ARG A 81 -8.00 9.12 1.25
N GLU A 82 -6.98 9.96 1.22
CA GLU A 82 -6.66 10.88 2.31
C GLU A 82 -7.86 11.83 2.51
N VAL A 83 -8.69 11.61 3.53
CA VAL A 83 -9.69 12.60 3.95
C VAL A 83 -8.99 13.51 4.97
N VAL A 84 -8.25 14.50 4.47
CA VAL A 84 -7.87 15.63 5.31
C VAL A 84 -9.07 16.57 5.28
N ALA A 85 -9.83 16.62 6.38
CA ALA A 85 -10.83 17.67 6.56
C ALA A 85 -10.11 19.02 6.45
N ALA A 86 -10.62 19.92 5.60
CA ALA A 86 -10.13 21.29 5.55
C ALA A 86 -10.16 21.88 6.97
N PRO A 87 -9.15 22.65 7.40
CA PRO A 87 -9.23 23.34 8.68
C PRO A 87 -10.49 24.21 8.67
N THR A 88 -11.40 23.93 9.59
CA THR A 88 -12.57 24.78 9.81
C THR A 88 -12.04 26.15 10.22
N GLU A 89 -12.13 27.13 9.33
CA GLU A 89 -11.97 28.53 9.72
C GLU A 89 -13.10 28.85 10.69
N GLU A 90 -12.78 28.89 11.98
CA GLU A 90 -13.66 29.44 13.02
C GLU A 90 -13.85 30.93 12.69
N PRO A 91 -15.08 31.42 12.44
CA PRO A 91 -15.29 32.84 12.27
C PRO A 91 -15.01 33.54 13.62
N ALA A 92 -14.18 34.59 13.54
CA ALA A 92 -13.75 35.45 14.64
C ALA A 92 -14.90 36.18 15.34
#